data_AF-A0A536KQN7-F1
#
_entry.id   AF-A0A536KQN7-F1
#
_cell.length_a   1.000
_cell.length_b   1.000
_cell.length_c   1.000
_cell.angle_alpha   90.00
_cell.angle_beta   90.00
_cell.angle_gamma   90.00
#
_symmetry.space_group_name_H-M   'P 1'
#
loop_
_entity.id
_entity.type
_entity.pdbx_description
1 polymer ?
#
loop_
_entity_poly.entity_id
_entity_poly.type
_entity_poly.pdbx_seq_one_letter_code
_entity_poly.pdbx_strand_id
1 'polypeptide(L)'
;MTATKARDLAGEVVSAINARDHSYIDKLTTDQVQLRLPPDQVFFGRDGVRDFVNVLEDRLPKATLIARKVHAGEDFAVVEYDINSTTKTGREVEGMGAVVPEPRRRNCFPIGAPSRGQISRPA
;
A
#
# COMPACT_ATOMS: atom_id res chain seq x y z
N MET A 1 -1.69 13.79 9.64
CA MET A 1 -0.50 13.95 8.77
C MET A 1 -0.82 14.97 7.69
N THR A 2 0.08 15.90 7.34
CA THR A 2 -0.19 16.87 6.26
C THR A 2 -0.08 16.22 4.88
N ALA A 3 -0.77 16.75 3.86
CA ALA A 3 -0.75 16.21 2.50
C ALA A 3 0.68 16.11 1.90
N THR A 4 1.57 17.06 2.21
CA THR A 4 2.98 17.00 1.80
C THR A 4 3.69 15.78 2.38
N LYS A 5 3.58 15.56 3.70
CA LYS A 5 4.17 14.37 4.36
C LYS A 5 3.56 13.06 3.84
N ALA A 6 2.28 13.08 3.48
CA ALA A 6 1.61 11.94 2.86
C ALA A 6 2.24 11.58 1.52
N ARG A 7 2.46 12.60 0.69
CA ARG A 7 3.07 12.47 -0.64
C ARG A 7 4.51 11.96 -0.54
N ASP A 8 5.27 12.48 0.42
CA ASP A 8 6.66 12.07 0.65
C ASP A 8 6.71 10.59 1.06
N LEU A 9 5.90 10.18 2.04
CA LEU A 9 5.78 8.77 2.47
C LEU A 9 5.45 7.83 1.28
N ALA A 10 4.54 8.27 0.42
CA ALA A 10 4.16 7.58 -0.79
C ALA A 10 5.36 7.30 -1.72
N GLY A 11 6.21 8.32 -1.94
CA GLY A 11 7.44 8.18 -2.72
C GLY A 11 8.46 7.26 -2.03
N GLU A 12 8.65 7.44 -0.72
CA GLU A 12 9.58 6.63 0.08
C GLU A 12 9.22 5.13 0.03
N VAL A 13 7.94 4.78 0.07
CA VAL A 13 7.49 3.38 -0.05
C VAL A 13 7.85 2.78 -1.40
N VAL A 14 7.62 3.50 -2.51
CA VAL A 14 8.00 3.01 -3.85
C VAL A 14 9.52 2.87 -3.97
N SER A 15 10.27 3.85 -3.47
CA SER A 15 11.73 3.80 -3.43
C SER A 15 12.24 2.62 -2.61
N ALA A 16 11.62 2.32 -1.46
CA ALA A 16 12.01 1.21 -0.59
C ALA A 16 11.78 -0.15 -1.26
N ILE A 17 10.65 -0.34 -1.94
CA ILE A 17 10.36 -1.56 -2.71
C ILE A 17 11.38 -1.74 -3.84
N ASN A 18 11.70 -0.68 -4.59
CA ASN A 18 12.68 -0.73 -5.67
C ASN A 18 14.10 -1.00 -5.18
N ALA A 19 14.48 -0.39 -4.05
CA ALA A 19 15.81 -0.56 -3.46
C ALA A 19 16.03 -1.97 -2.91
N ARG A 20 14.95 -2.73 -2.64
CA ARG A 20 14.99 -4.05 -1.98
C ARG A 20 15.74 -4.00 -0.66
N ASP A 21 15.65 -2.84 0.01
CA ASP A 21 16.31 -2.60 1.28
C ASP A 21 15.32 -2.85 2.40
N HIS A 22 15.41 -4.06 2.96
CA HIS A 22 14.59 -4.51 4.08
C HIS A 22 14.73 -3.57 5.28
N SER A 23 15.91 -2.99 5.50
CA SER A 23 16.14 -2.04 6.59
C SER A 23 15.41 -0.72 6.40
N TYR A 24 15.19 -0.31 5.14
CA TYR A 24 14.43 0.88 4.83
C TYR A 24 12.92 0.64 4.96
N ILE A 25 12.45 -0.53 4.50
CA ILE A 25 11.07 -0.98 4.70
C ILE A 25 10.71 -1.07 6.19
N ASP A 26 11.63 -1.55 7.03
CA ASP A 26 11.43 -1.62 8.48
C ASP A 26 11.22 -0.25 9.14
N LYS A 27 11.92 0.78 8.64
CA LYS A 27 11.79 2.17 9.13
C LYS A 27 10.45 2.78 8.75
N LEU A 28 9.90 2.38 7.61
CA LEU A 28 8.59 2.83 7.10
C LEU A 28 7.43 2.05 7.70
N THR A 29 7.69 0.95 8.41
CA THR A 29 6.67 0.06 8.97
C THR A 29 6.65 0.06 10.50
N THR A 30 5.52 -0.35 11.07
CA THR A 30 5.33 -0.47 12.52
C THR A 30 4.90 -1.89 12.86
N ASP A 31 5.05 -2.30 14.12
CA ASP A 31 4.64 -3.64 14.60
C ASP A 31 3.14 -3.91 14.46
N GLN A 32 2.37 -2.88 14.12
CA GLN A 32 0.93 -2.96 13.98
C GLN A 32 0.44 -2.45 12.61
N VAL A 33 1.34 -2.39 11.62
CA VAL A 33 0.97 -2.11 10.22
C VAL A 33 0.15 -3.27 9.65
N GLN A 34 -0.73 -2.99 8.71
CA GLN A 34 -1.45 -3.99 7.93
C GLN A 34 -1.25 -3.67 6.46
N LEU A 35 -0.59 -4.57 5.74
CA LEU A 35 -0.52 -4.51 4.29
C LEU A 35 -1.63 -5.41 3.73
N ARG A 36 -2.53 -4.83 2.93
CA ARG A 36 -3.67 -5.53 2.34
C ARG A 36 -3.49 -5.62 0.83
N LEU A 37 -3.56 -6.83 0.29
CA LEU A 37 -3.60 -7.10 -1.14
C LEU A 37 -5.00 -7.63 -1.48
N PRO A 38 -5.79 -6.89 -2.28
CA PRO A 38 -7.09 -7.37 -2.73
C PRO A 38 -6.98 -8.70 -3.51
N PRO A 39 -7.97 -9.61 -3.40
CA PRO A 39 -9.22 -9.43 -2.65
C PRO A 39 -9.15 -9.78 -1.16
N ASP A 40 -8.17 -10.56 -0.68
CA ASP A 40 -8.29 -11.25 0.61
C ASP A 40 -6.98 -11.46 1.40
N GLN A 41 -5.83 -11.02 0.88
CA GLN A 41 -4.55 -11.22 1.57
C GLN A 41 -4.22 -10.06 2.50
N VAL A 42 -3.84 -10.38 3.74
CA VAL A 42 -3.41 -9.40 4.75
C VAL A 42 -2.12 -9.85 5.41
N PHE A 43 -1.12 -8.99 5.40
CA PHE A 43 0.16 -9.18 6.08
C PHE A 43 0.24 -8.24 7.28
N PHE A 44 0.60 -8.78 8.45
CA PHE A 44 0.56 -8.05 9.72
C PHE A 44 1.95 -7.75 10.26
N GLY A 45 2.11 -6.54 10.80
CA GLY A 45 3.35 -6.11 11.44
C GLY A 45 4.52 -6.00 10.48
N ARG A 46 5.71 -5.73 11.02
CA ARG A 46 6.94 -5.61 10.22
C ARG A 46 7.27 -6.91 9.49
N ASP A 47 7.15 -8.04 10.20
CA ASP A 47 7.49 -9.36 9.65
C ASP A 47 6.58 -9.73 8.46
N GLY A 48 5.27 -9.45 8.55
CA GLY A 48 4.38 -9.68 7.42
C GLY A 48 4.73 -8.83 6.19
N VAL A 49 5.14 -7.56 6.39
CA VAL A 49 5.57 -6.72 5.26
C VAL A 49 6.87 -7.24 4.64
N ARG A 50 7.81 -7.73 5.46
CA ARG A 50 9.03 -8.39 4.95
C ARG A 50 8.70 -9.65 4.15
N ASP A 51 7.78 -10.48 4.63
CA ASP A 51 7.32 -11.68 3.93
C ASP A 51 6.76 -11.33 2.54
N PHE A 52 5.95 -10.27 2.46
CA PHE A 52 5.45 -9.79 1.17
C PHE A 52 6.58 -9.38 0.22
N VAL A 53 7.56 -8.62 0.71
CA VAL A 53 8.71 -8.18 -0.10
C VAL A 53 9.54 -9.38 -0.57
N ASN A 54 9.77 -10.36 0.31
CA ASN A 54 10.42 -11.62 -0.06
C ASN A 54 9.65 -12.36 -1.17
N VAL A 55 8.32 -12.42 -1.09
CA VAL A 55 7.48 -13.02 -2.15
C VAL A 55 7.59 -12.26 -3.46
N LEU A 56 7.63 -10.92 -3.42
CA LEU A 56 7.85 -10.10 -4.61
C LEU A 56 9.22 -10.35 -5.23
N GLU A 57 10.29 -10.37 -4.44
CA GLU A 57 11.65 -10.64 -4.90
C GLU A 57 11.79 -12.05 -5.48
N ASP A 58 11.12 -13.04 -4.87
CA ASP A 58 11.13 -14.42 -5.35
C ASP A 58 10.40 -14.57 -6.69
N ARG A 59 9.21 -13.98 -6.83
CA ARG A 59 8.39 -14.14 -8.04
C ARG A 59 8.85 -13.23 -9.19
N LEU A 60 9.25 -12.01 -8.84
CA LEU A 60 9.54 -10.91 -9.75
C LEU A 60 10.92 -10.31 -9.43
N PRO A 61 12.01 -11.09 -9.58
CA PRO A 61 13.37 -10.70 -9.17
C PRO A 61 13.96 -9.53 -9.95
N LYS A 62 13.30 -9.01 -10.99
CA LYS A 62 13.70 -7.81 -11.73
C LYS A 62 12.63 -6.72 -11.67
N ALA A 63 11.72 -6.78 -10.69
CA ALA A 63 10.66 -5.80 -10.55
C ALA A 63 11.24 -4.40 -10.36
N THR A 64 10.73 -3.49 -11.18
CA THR A 64 10.90 -2.04 -11.03
C THR A 64 9.52 -1.41 -11.04
N LEU A 65 9.21 -0.67 -9.98
CA LEU A 65 7.99 0.11 -9.85
C LEU A 65 8.28 1.55 -10.28
N ILE A 66 7.42 2.10 -11.13
CA ILE A 66 7.50 3.48 -11.58
C ILE A 66 6.26 4.20 -11.05
N ALA A 67 6.46 5.13 -10.11
CA ALA A 67 5.36 5.96 -9.61
C ALA A 67 4.86 6.88 -10.73
N ARG A 68 3.58 6.76 -11.08
CA ARG A 68 2.94 7.59 -12.12
C ARG A 68 2.31 8.84 -11.54
N LYS A 69 1.53 8.64 -10.48
CA LYS A 69 0.67 9.68 -9.92
C LYS A 69 0.53 9.48 -8.43
N VAL A 70 0.66 10.59 -7.70
CA VAL A 70 0.47 10.61 -6.25
C VAL A 70 -0.70 11.52 -5.92
N HIS A 71 -1.71 10.93 -5.30
CA HIS A 71 -2.82 11.65 -4.69
C HIS A 71 -2.60 11.69 -3.18
N ALA A 72 -2.57 12.87 -2.58
CA ALA A 72 -2.40 13.02 -1.15
C ALA A 72 -3.61 13.74 -0.55
N GLY A 73 -4.17 13.17 0.49
CA GLY A 73 -5.20 13.78 1.32
C GLY A 73 -4.69 14.05 2.74
N GLU A 74 -5.57 14.56 3.59
CA GLU A 74 -5.31 14.49 5.03
C GLU A 74 -5.37 13.02 5.47
N ASP A 75 -4.27 12.55 6.05
CA ASP A 75 -4.12 11.20 6.61
C ASP A 75 -4.08 10.02 5.62
N PHE A 76 -3.94 10.25 4.32
CA PHE A 76 -3.61 9.17 3.39
C PHE A 76 -2.86 9.71 2.18
N ALA A 77 -2.13 8.83 1.51
CA ALA A 77 -1.74 9.02 0.12
C ALA A 77 -2.10 7.79 -0.70
N VAL A 78 -2.17 7.98 -2.01
CA VAL A 78 -2.33 6.92 -3.00
C VAL A 78 -1.23 7.13 -4.03
N VAL A 79 -0.43 6.11 -4.28
CA VAL A 79 0.55 6.09 -5.36
C VAL A 79 0.13 5.07 -6.38
N GLU A 80 -0.27 5.55 -7.55
CA GLU A 80 -0.42 4.71 -8.73
C GLU A 80 0.98 4.40 -9.28
N TYR A 81 1.25 3.14 -9.55
CA TYR A 81 2.53 2.69 -10.10
C TYR A 81 2.32 1.73 -11.27
N ASP A 82 3.24 1.81 -12.23
CA ASP A 82 3.46 0.73 -13.20
C ASP A 82 4.53 -0.19 -12.65
N ILE A 83 4.39 -1.50 -12.88
CA ILE A 83 5.41 -2.49 -12.57
C ILE A 83 5.86 -3.15 -13.86
N ASN A 84 7.16 -3.11 -14.10
CA ASN A 84 7.82 -3.87 -15.15
C ASN A 84 8.76 -4.87 -14.50
N SER A 85 8.67 -6.13 -14.90
CA SER A 85 9.52 -7.19 -14.36
C SER A 85 9.72 -8.32 -15.35
N THR A 86 10.69 -9.17 -15.01
CA THR A 86 10.85 -10.49 -15.62
C THR A 86 10.69 -11.52 -14.51
N THR A 87 9.78 -12.47 -14.72
CA THR A 87 9.63 -13.64 -13.84
C THR A 87 10.90 -14.50 -13.84
N LYS A 88 11.05 -15.37 -12.84
CA LYS A 88 12.14 -16.35 -12.80
C LYS A 88 12.23 -17.25 -14.04
N THR A 89 11.11 -17.52 -14.70
CA THR A 89 11.05 -18.33 -15.92
C THR A 89 11.34 -17.53 -17.20
N GLY A 90 11.75 -16.26 -17.09
CA GLY A 90 12.12 -15.42 -18.23
C GLY A 90 10.95 -14.73 -18.93
N ARG A 91 9.72 -14.85 -18.42
CA ARG A 91 8.54 -14.16 -18.98
C ARG A 91 8.48 -12.71 -18.50
N GLU A 92 8.29 -11.79 -19.43
CA GLU A 92 8.03 -10.37 -19.14
C GLU A 92 6.64 -10.18 -18.55
N VAL A 93 6.56 -9.32 -17.55
CA VAL A 93 5.35 -8.96 -16.84
C VAL A 93 5.30 -7.45 -16.75
N GLU A 94 4.20 -6.90 -17.27
CA GLU A 94 3.83 -5.51 -17.10
C GLU A 94 2.50 -5.46 -16.34
N GLY A 95 2.35 -4.50 -15.45
CA GLY A 95 1.13 -4.33 -14.68
C GLY A 95 1.01 -2.92 -14.11
N MET A 96 -0.17 -2.61 -13.60
CA MET A 96 -0.44 -1.36 -12.91
C MET A 96 -1.07 -1.68 -11.56
N GLY A 97 -0.73 -0.90 -10.55
CA GLY A 97 -1.27 -1.03 -9.21
C GLY A 97 -1.33 0.30 -8.48
N ALA A 98 -1.84 0.27 -7.27
CA ALA A 98 -1.83 1.41 -6.38
C ALA A 98 -1.46 0.99 -4.96
N VAL A 99 -0.61 1.78 -4.29
CA VAL A 99 -0.32 1.65 -2.86
C VAL A 99 -1.01 2.78 -2.12
N VAL A 100 -1.72 2.45 -1.04
CA VAL A 100 -2.42 3.43 -0.20
C VAL A 100 -1.82 3.45 1.20
N PRO A 101 -0.77 4.27 1.46
CA PRO A 101 -0.27 4.45 2.81
C PRO A 101 -1.23 5.31 3.66
N GLU A 102 -1.60 4.77 4.83
CA GLU A 102 -2.40 5.45 5.85
C GLU A 102 -1.61 5.48 7.17
N PRO A 103 -1.28 6.65 7.73
CA PRO A 103 -0.75 6.74 9.09
C PRO A 103 -1.91 6.48 10.03
N ARG A 104 -1.76 5.43 10.83
CA ARG A 104 -2.66 5.02 11.92
C ARG A 104 -3.52 6.16 12.47
N ARG A 105 -4.78 6.21 12.04
CA ARG A 105 -5.84 6.70 12.92
C ARG A 105 -6.03 5.65 14.00
N ARG A 106 -5.91 6.06 15.27
CA ARG A 106 -6.57 5.31 16.35
C ARG A 106 -8.05 5.22 15.94
N ASN A 107 -8.59 4.01 15.93
CA ASN A 107 -9.96 3.62 15.55
C ASN A 107 -10.21 3.41 14.06
N CYS A 108 -10.17 2.14 13.66
CA CYS A 108 -10.92 1.65 12.51
C CYS A 108 -12.42 1.77 12.82
N PHE A 109 -13.14 2.65 12.14
CA PHE A 109 -14.57 2.49 11.92
C PHE A 109 -14.77 1.91 10.51
N PRO A 110 -15.66 0.92 10.33
CA PRO A 110 -15.84 0.26 9.04
C PRO A 110 -16.40 1.24 8.00
N ILE A 111 -15.73 1.32 6.85
CA ILE A 111 -16.28 1.93 5.64
C ILE A 111 -17.33 0.96 5.10
N GLY A 112 -18.62 1.30 5.26
CA GLY A 112 -19.71 0.67 4.50
C GLY A 112 -21.02 0.44 5.24
N ALA A 113 -21.89 1.45 5.27
CA ALA A 113 -23.31 1.27 4.98
C ALA A 113 -23.87 2.61 4.49
N PRO A 114 -24.59 2.67 3.36
CA PRO A 114 -25.35 3.87 3.02
C PRO A 114 -26.40 4.07 4.10
N SER A 115 -26.44 5.27 4.68
CA SER A 115 -27.52 5.73 5.54
C SER A 115 -28.83 5.66 4.75
N ARG A 116 -29.57 4.55 4.93
CA ARG A 116 -30.95 4.44 4.48
C ARG A 116 -31.73 5.59 5.11
N GLY A 117 -32.56 6.19 4.25
CA GLY A 117 -33.22 7.46 4.48
C GLY A 117 -33.94 7.57 5.81
N GLN A 118 -33.99 8.82 6.26
CA GLN A 118 -35.02 9.32 7.15
C GLN A 118 -36.39 8.84 6.66
N ILE A 119 -37.01 7.93 7.41
CA ILE A 119 -38.46 7.80 7.42
C ILE A 119 -38.90 8.35 8.78
N SER A 120 -39.24 9.64 8.77
CA SER A 120 -40.10 10.24 9.77
C SER A 120 -41.48 9.58 9.68
N ARG A 121 -42.09 9.24 10.82
CA ARG A 121 -43.52 9.47 11.11
C ARG A 121 -43.90 9.08 12.55
N PRO A 122 -45.02 9.61 13.08
CA PRO A 122 -45.06 10.41 14.29
C PRO A 122 -45.70 9.67 15.48
N ALA A 123 -45.90 10.41 16.57
CA ALA A 123 -46.51 10.02 17.84
C ALA A 123 -47.79 9.17 17.74
#